data_AF-A0A8X7SEM3-F1
#
_entry.id   AF-A0A8X7SEM3-F1
#
_cell.length_a   1.000
_cell.length_b   1.000
_cell.length_c   1.000
_cell.angle_alpha   90.00
_cell.angle_beta   90.00
_cell.angle_gamma   90.00
#
_symmetry.space_group_name_H-M   'P 1'
#
loop_
_entity.id
_entity.type
_entity.pdbx_description
1 polymer ?
#
loop_
_entity_poly.entity_id
_entity_poly.type
_entity_poly.pdbx_seq_one_letter_code
_entity_poly.pdbx_strand_id
1 'polypeptide(L)'
;MRNMVKGGVWKNTEDEILKAAMMKYGKNQWGRISSLGVRKSSKQCKARWNEWLDPSIKKTEWTVEEDEKLLHLAKILPSQWRTIAPAVGRTASQCLERYEKLLDAACGEGKSYEAGGGDPRKLGPGEIDVNAESKPARPDAVDMEEYEMEMLSEARARLGNTRGKKAKRRARERLIQEATRVASLQKRRELEAAGVDDGKRRNSKRKGIDYNAEIPFEKRAPAGFYDTADEDRRRH
;
A
#
# COMPACT_ATOMS: atom_id res chain seq x y z
N MET A 1 22.32 -11.27 4.98
CA MET A 1 21.47 -10.45 4.09
C MET A 1 21.73 -10.91 2.66
N ARG A 2 20.73 -11.46 1.95
CA ARG A 2 20.91 -11.78 0.52
C ARG A 2 20.98 -10.45 -0.23
N ASN A 3 22.14 -10.14 -0.83
CA ASN A 3 22.30 -9.03 -1.75
C ASN A 3 21.49 -9.33 -3.01
N MET A 4 20.22 -8.98 -2.99
CA MET A 4 19.31 -9.17 -4.11
C MET A 4 19.55 -8.01 -5.07
N VAL A 5 20.03 -8.33 -6.28
CA VAL A 5 20.22 -7.36 -7.36
C VAL A 5 18.87 -6.69 -7.64
N LYS A 6 18.80 -5.38 -7.45
CA LYS A 6 17.57 -4.60 -7.61
C LYS A 6 17.42 -4.17 -9.06
N GLY A 7 16.28 -4.45 -9.67
CA GLY A 7 15.97 -4.00 -11.04
C GLY A 7 15.39 -5.08 -11.94
N GLY A 8 15.60 -4.91 -13.24
CA GLY A 8 15.04 -5.76 -14.29
C GLY A 8 13.63 -5.35 -14.72
N VAL A 9 13.06 -6.12 -15.64
CA VAL A 9 11.73 -5.90 -16.23
C VAL A 9 10.65 -5.89 -15.15
N TRP A 10 9.65 -5.03 -15.31
CA TRP A 10 8.48 -4.95 -14.44
C TRP A 10 7.48 -6.05 -14.78
N LYS A 11 6.99 -6.77 -13.77
CA LYS A 11 5.90 -7.74 -13.90
C LYS A 11 4.56 -7.11 -13.54
N ASN A 12 3.47 -7.68 -14.04
CA ASN A 12 2.12 -7.19 -13.75
C ASN A 12 1.81 -7.27 -12.25
N THR A 13 2.18 -8.37 -11.58
CA THR A 13 2.15 -8.49 -10.12
C THR A 13 2.85 -7.34 -9.37
N GLU A 14 4.05 -6.93 -9.81
CA GLU A 14 4.79 -5.83 -9.19
C GLU A 14 4.07 -4.49 -9.38
N ASP A 15 3.52 -4.24 -10.56
CA ASP A 15 2.75 -3.03 -10.87
C ASP A 15 1.46 -2.95 -10.03
N GLU A 16 0.73 -4.06 -9.85
CA GLU A 16 -0.48 -4.10 -9.03
C GLU A 16 -0.18 -3.87 -7.54
N ILE A 17 0.91 -4.46 -7.02
CA ILE A 17 1.37 -4.17 -5.66
C ILE A 17 1.75 -2.68 -5.53
N LEU A 18 2.43 -2.11 -6.53
CA LEU A 18 2.82 -0.71 -6.54
C LEU A 18 1.60 0.22 -6.55
N LYS A 19 0.57 -0.09 -7.33
CA LYS A 19 -0.72 0.64 -7.32
C LYS A 19 -1.39 0.57 -5.95
N ALA A 20 -1.53 -0.62 -5.37
CA ALA A 20 -2.16 -0.80 -4.07
C ALA A 20 -1.37 -0.11 -2.93
N ALA A 21 -0.03 -0.15 -3.01
CA ALA A 21 0.85 0.56 -2.10
C ALA A 21 0.71 2.08 -2.24
N MET A 22 0.56 2.59 -3.46
CA MET A 22 0.32 4.01 -3.72
C MET A 22 -0.99 4.49 -3.10
N MET A 23 -2.06 3.69 -3.22
CA MET A 23 -3.35 4.00 -2.59
C MET A 23 -3.25 4.09 -1.07
N LYS A 24 -2.42 3.25 -0.43
CA LYS A 24 -2.27 3.24 1.04
C LYS A 24 -1.28 4.30 1.58
N TYR A 25 -0.14 4.49 0.92
CA TYR A 25 0.97 5.29 1.45
C TYR A 25 1.16 6.64 0.75
N GLY A 26 0.60 6.83 -0.45
CA GLY A 26 0.70 8.06 -1.25
C GLY A 26 2.08 8.30 -1.90
N LYS A 27 2.17 9.38 -2.69
CA LYS A 27 3.33 9.71 -3.56
C LYS A 27 4.59 10.19 -2.82
N ASN A 28 4.58 10.26 -1.49
CA ASN A 28 5.70 10.79 -0.70
C ASN A 28 6.47 9.71 0.08
N GLN A 29 5.93 8.49 0.18
CA GLN A 29 6.47 7.43 1.04
C GLN A 29 7.11 6.28 0.25
N TRP A 30 7.92 6.60 -0.76
CA TRP A 30 8.56 5.61 -1.65
C TRP A 30 9.40 4.55 -0.95
N GLY A 31 10.05 4.91 0.17
CA GLY A 31 10.80 3.94 0.99
C GLY A 31 9.92 2.83 1.53
N ARG A 32 8.69 3.16 1.98
CA ARG A 32 7.72 2.17 2.47
C ARG A 32 7.15 1.35 1.33
N ILE A 33 6.88 1.99 0.19
CA ILE A 33 6.38 1.33 -1.02
C ILE A 33 7.38 0.28 -1.52
N SER A 34 8.66 0.63 -1.67
CA SER A 34 9.70 -0.33 -2.09
C SER A 34 9.93 -1.46 -1.09
N SER A 35 9.57 -1.27 0.18
CA SER A 35 9.72 -2.31 1.19
C SER A 35 8.66 -3.41 1.10
N LEU A 36 7.60 -3.22 0.30
CA LEU A 36 6.40 -4.06 0.27
C LEU A 36 6.56 -5.35 -0.56
N GLY A 37 7.78 -5.88 -0.65
CA GLY A 37 8.09 -7.13 -1.37
C GLY A 37 8.53 -6.91 -2.82
N VAL A 38 8.46 -5.69 -3.34
CA VAL A 38 8.90 -5.37 -4.70
C VAL A 38 10.44 -5.42 -4.74
N ARG A 39 11.04 -6.23 -5.63
CA ARG A 39 12.52 -6.31 -5.81
C ARG A 39 13.10 -5.07 -6.51
N LYS A 40 12.49 -3.90 -6.30
CA LYS A 40 12.81 -2.63 -6.92
C LYS A 40 13.14 -1.62 -5.84
N SER A 41 14.08 -0.73 -6.12
CA SER A 41 14.43 0.37 -5.24
C SER A 41 13.32 1.44 -5.18
N SER A 42 13.32 2.26 -4.14
CA SER A 42 12.38 3.39 -4.03
C SER A 42 12.45 4.34 -5.23
N LYS A 43 13.64 4.51 -5.83
CA LYS A 43 13.83 5.32 -7.05
C LYS A 43 13.15 4.66 -8.25
N GLN A 44 13.30 3.36 -8.42
CA GLN A 44 12.65 2.58 -9.49
C GLN A 44 11.12 2.61 -9.33
N CYS A 45 10.58 2.43 -8.12
CA CYS A 45 9.13 2.55 -7.89
C CYS A 45 8.61 3.95 -8.24
N LYS A 46 9.35 5.00 -7.89
CA LYS A 46 8.99 6.39 -8.21
C LYS A 46 9.01 6.64 -9.73
N ALA A 47 10.07 6.18 -10.41
CA ALA A 47 10.20 6.30 -11.85
C ALA A 47 9.09 5.52 -12.57
N ARG A 48 8.84 4.26 -12.19
CA ARG A 48 7.75 3.45 -12.74
C ARG A 48 6.38 4.10 -12.60
N TRP A 49 6.11 4.69 -11.43
CA TRP A 49 4.86 5.41 -11.23
C TRP A 49 4.73 6.59 -12.19
N ASN A 50 5.74 7.45 -12.24
CA ASN A 50 5.70 8.69 -13.03
C ASN A 50 5.81 8.46 -14.55
N GLU A 51 6.39 7.35 -15.00
CA GLU A 51 6.60 7.05 -16.42
C GLU A 51 5.54 6.11 -17.00
N TRP A 52 4.89 5.28 -16.16
CA TRP A 52 3.94 4.28 -16.66
C TRP A 52 2.63 4.16 -15.89
N LEU A 53 2.61 4.27 -14.56
CA LEU A 53 1.40 3.95 -13.78
C LEU A 53 0.50 5.12 -13.43
N ASP A 54 0.99 6.36 -13.47
CA ASP A 54 0.17 7.53 -13.14
C ASP A 54 -1.01 7.64 -14.13
N PRO A 55 -2.28 7.67 -13.66
CA PRO A 55 -3.44 7.75 -14.53
C PRO A 55 -3.48 8.99 -15.43
N SER A 56 -2.71 10.04 -15.12
CA SER A 56 -2.59 11.22 -15.97
C SER A 56 -1.79 10.98 -17.25
N ILE A 57 -1.07 9.86 -17.35
CA ILE A 57 -0.24 9.52 -18.50
C ILE A 57 -1.13 8.99 -19.63
N LYS A 58 -1.17 9.71 -20.75
CA LYS A 58 -1.88 9.24 -21.94
C LYS A 58 -1.12 8.08 -22.59
N LYS A 59 -1.79 6.94 -22.72
CA LYS A 59 -1.30 5.75 -23.42
C LYS A 59 -2.04 5.48 -24.74
N THR A 60 -2.88 6.42 -25.15
CA THR A 60 -3.58 6.40 -26.45
C THR A 60 -2.61 6.71 -27.58
N GLU A 61 -3.05 6.50 -28.81
CA GLU A 61 -2.31 6.89 -30.01
C GLU A 61 -2.01 8.40 -30.04
N TRP A 62 -1.00 8.77 -30.82
CA TRP A 62 -0.58 10.16 -31.02
C TRP A 62 -1.52 10.85 -32.01
N THR A 63 -1.92 12.07 -31.67
CA THR A 63 -2.70 12.92 -32.57
C THR A 63 -1.76 13.77 -33.43
N VAL A 64 -2.25 14.22 -34.59
CA VAL A 64 -1.45 15.06 -35.51
C VAL A 64 -1.04 16.36 -34.82
N GLU A 65 -1.92 16.95 -34.01
CA GLU A 65 -1.64 18.17 -33.26
C GLU A 65 -0.57 17.95 -32.16
N GLU A 66 -0.53 16.75 -31.56
CA GLU A 66 0.53 16.36 -30.62
C GLU A 66 1.88 16.21 -31.34
N ASP A 67 1.90 15.61 -32.53
CA ASP A 67 3.11 15.43 -33.34
C ASP A 67 3.67 16.75 -33.87
N GLU A 68 2.83 17.62 -34.42
CA GLU A 68 3.25 18.95 -34.89
C GLU A 68 3.87 19.77 -33.76
N LYS A 69 3.21 19.77 -32.58
CA LYS A 69 3.72 20.44 -31.38
C LYS A 69 5.04 19.83 -30.93
N LEU A 70 5.16 18.50 -30.94
CA LEU A 70 6.39 17.80 -30.58
C LEU A 70 7.55 18.20 -31.49
N LEU A 71 7.36 18.17 -32.81
CA LEU A 71 8.38 18.54 -33.79
C LEU A 71 8.78 20.02 -33.66
N HIS A 72 7.81 20.91 -33.50
CA HIS A 72 8.06 22.34 -33.30
C HIS A 72 8.91 22.60 -32.04
N LEU A 73 8.51 22.01 -30.91
CA LEU A 73 9.22 22.18 -29.64
C LEU A 73 10.60 21.51 -29.65
N ALA A 74 10.74 20.34 -30.27
CA ALA A 74 12.03 19.66 -30.40
C ALA A 74 13.04 20.47 -31.24
N LYS A 75 12.55 21.23 -32.24
CA LYS A 75 13.37 22.16 -33.02
C LYS A 75 13.83 23.37 -32.23
N ILE A 76 12.99 23.92 -31.35
CA ILE A 76 13.30 25.11 -30.53
C ILE A 76 14.13 24.75 -29.30
N LEU A 77 13.85 23.60 -28.68
CA LEU A 77 14.47 23.11 -27.46
C LEU A 77 15.17 21.75 -27.71
N PRO A 78 16.33 21.76 -28.39
CA PRO A 78 17.04 20.51 -28.72
C PRO A 78 17.30 19.67 -27.48
N SER A 79 16.96 18.38 -27.54
CA SER A 79 17.18 17.35 -26.51
C SER A 79 16.63 17.63 -25.10
N GLN A 80 15.77 18.64 -24.92
CA GLN A 80 15.18 18.99 -23.62
C GLN A 80 13.83 18.30 -23.36
N TRP A 81 13.80 16.98 -23.44
CA TRP A 81 12.55 16.19 -23.36
C TRP A 81 11.76 16.39 -22.06
N ARG A 82 12.44 16.63 -20.93
CA ARG A 82 11.76 16.91 -19.64
C ARG A 82 11.01 18.24 -19.65
N THR A 83 11.43 19.20 -20.48
CA THR A 83 10.77 20.50 -20.65
C THR A 83 9.64 20.40 -21.68
N ILE A 84 9.85 19.61 -22.74
CA ILE A 84 8.87 19.43 -23.83
C ILE A 84 7.67 18.59 -23.36
N ALA A 85 7.91 17.52 -22.61
CA ALA A 85 6.89 16.55 -22.19
C ALA A 85 5.65 17.18 -21.52
N PRO A 86 5.79 18.07 -20.52
CA PRO A 86 4.64 18.75 -19.92
C PRO A 86 3.84 19.61 -20.90
N ALA A 87 4.50 20.24 -21.90
CA ALA A 87 3.83 21.08 -22.90
C ALA A 87 3.05 20.26 -23.94
N VAL A 88 3.54 19.06 -24.26
CA VAL A 88 2.87 18.10 -25.15
C VAL A 88 1.79 17.29 -24.40
N GLY A 89 1.94 17.10 -23.09
CA GLY A 89 1.02 16.31 -22.26
C GLY A 89 1.30 14.81 -22.31
N ARG A 90 2.55 14.42 -22.55
CA ARG A 90 3.05 13.03 -22.60
C ARG A 90 4.29 12.89 -21.71
N THR A 91 4.80 11.67 -21.49
CA THR A 91 6.06 11.51 -20.74
C THR A 91 7.28 11.81 -21.62
N ALA A 92 8.41 12.15 -20.98
CA ALA A 92 9.65 12.46 -21.70
C ALA A 92 10.12 11.29 -22.57
N SER A 93 10.01 10.06 -22.05
CA SER A 93 10.35 8.85 -22.80
C SER A 93 9.42 8.63 -24.00
N GLN A 94 8.11 8.86 -23.85
CA GLN A 94 7.15 8.77 -24.96
C GLN A 94 7.46 9.81 -26.05
N CYS A 95 7.77 11.05 -25.67
CA CYS A 95 8.13 12.11 -26.61
C CYS A 95 9.40 11.77 -27.41
N LEU A 96 10.45 11.29 -26.74
CA LEU A 96 11.69 10.90 -27.40
C LEU A 96 11.46 9.74 -28.38
N GLU A 97 10.78 8.68 -27.94
CA GLU A 97 10.50 7.52 -28.80
C GLU A 97 9.65 7.89 -30.02
N ARG A 98 8.65 8.76 -29.84
CA ARG A 98 7.82 9.25 -30.96
C ARG A 98 8.63 10.10 -31.92
N TYR A 99 9.47 11.00 -31.41
CA TYR A 99 10.31 11.86 -32.24
C TYR A 99 11.30 11.04 -33.09
N GLU A 100 11.97 10.04 -32.50
CA GLU A 100 12.84 9.12 -33.25
C GLU A 100 12.07 8.39 -34.36
N LYS A 101 10.86 7.88 -34.08
CA LYS A 101 10.02 7.23 -35.10
C LYS A 101 9.64 8.17 -36.24
N LEU A 102 9.34 9.44 -35.96
CA LEU A 102 9.02 10.44 -36.98
C LEU A 102 10.23 10.77 -37.85
N LEU A 103 11.43 10.85 -37.25
CA LEU A 103 12.67 11.04 -38.00
C LEU A 103 13.02 9.81 -38.86
N ASP A 104 12.88 8.60 -38.32
CA ASP A 104 13.11 7.35 -39.03
C ASP A 104 12.16 7.21 -40.22
N ALA A 105 10.88 7.57 -40.06
CA ALA A 105 9.90 7.56 -41.15
C ALA A 105 10.31 8.54 -42.26
N ALA A 106 10.70 9.78 -41.90
CA ALA A 106 11.13 10.78 -42.88
C ALA A 106 12.46 10.43 -43.57
N CYS A 107 13.39 9.80 -42.86
CA CYS A 107 14.67 9.35 -43.44
C CYS A 107 14.54 8.06 -44.27
N GLY A 108 13.62 7.17 -43.88
CA GLY A 108 13.34 5.91 -44.55
C GLY A 108 12.71 6.09 -45.93
N GLU A 109 11.84 7.09 -46.11
CA GLU A 109 11.27 7.43 -47.42
C GLU A 109 12.34 7.90 -48.44
N GLY A 110 13.52 8.35 -47.98
CA GLY A 110 14.64 8.75 -48.82
C GLY A 110 15.70 7.67 -49.11
N LYS A 111 15.61 6.48 -48.50
CA LYS A 111 16.66 5.42 -48.58
C LYS A 111 16.08 4.02 -48.77
N SER A 112 15.24 3.82 -49.79
CA SER A 112 14.66 2.51 -50.08
C SER A 112 15.64 1.45 -50.62
N TYR A 113 16.95 1.71 -50.70
CA TYR A 113 17.93 0.81 -51.34
C TYR A 113 19.16 0.39 -50.50
N GLU A 114 19.29 0.78 -49.23
CA GLU A 114 20.36 0.27 -48.34
C GLU A 114 19.86 -0.03 -46.91
N ALA A 115 18.90 -0.95 -46.79
CA ALA A 115 18.42 -1.45 -45.51
C ALA A 115 19.37 -2.52 -44.91
N GLY A 116 20.67 -2.22 -44.77
CA GLY A 116 21.67 -3.20 -44.30
C GLY A 116 22.88 -2.67 -43.54
N GLY A 117 23.01 -1.34 -43.34
CA GLY A 117 24.20 -0.75 -42.71
C GLY A 117 24.07 -0.33 -41.24
N GLY A 118 22.87 -0.35 -40.67
CA GLY A 118 22.64 -0.04 -39.25
C GLY A 118 22.63 -1.31 -38.42
N ASP A 119 23.30 -1.31 -37.26
CA ASP A 119 23.26 -2.43 -36.31
C ASP A 119 21.80 -2.84 -36.03
N PRO A 120 21.36 -4.06 -36.42
CA PRO A 120 19.98 -4.52 -36.25
C PRO A 120 19.54 -4.59 -34.78
N ARG A 121 20.48 -4.51 -33.83
CA ARG A 121 20.21 -4.62 -32.40
C ARG A 121 20.65 -3.35 -31.68
N LYS A 122 19.68 -2.51 -31.30
CA LYS A 122 19.91 -1.34 -30.42
C LYS A 122 20.46 -1.72 -29.03
N LEU A 123 20.46 -3.01 -28.65
CA LEU A 123 21.02 -3.54 -27.40
C LEU A 123 21.82 -4.82 -27.65
N GLY A 124 23.00 -4.92 -27.05
CA GLY A 124 23.85 -6.11 -27.15
C GLY A 124 23.30 -7.30 -26.34
N PRO A 125 23.57 -8.56 -26.74
CA PRO A 125 23.27 -9.73 -25.91
C PRO A 125 23.90 -9.60 -24.51
N GLY A 126 23.08 -9.60 -23.46
CA GLY A 126 23.52 -9.46 -22.06
C GLY A 126 23.45 -8.05 -21.48
N GLU A 127 23.07 -7.05 -22.26
CA GLU A 127 22.92 -5.67 -21.79
C GLU A 127 21.63 -5.47 -20.98
N ILE A 128 21.71 -4.74 -19.87
CA ILE A 128 20.55 -4.42 -19.03
C ILE A 128 19.90 -3.14 -19.56
N ASP A 129 18.60 -3.21 -19.85
CA ASP A 129 17.83 -2.04 -20.24
C ASP A 129 17.78 -0.98 -19.14
N VAL A 130 18.33 0.19 -19.44
CA VAL A 130 18.38 1.36 -18.55
C VAL A 130 17.01 2.03 -18.34
N ASN A 131 16.06 1.82 -19.25
CA ASN A 131 14.72 2.43 -19.22
C ASN A 131 13.61 1.39 -19.06
N ALA A 132 13.83 0.35 -18.25
CA ALA A 132 12.83 -0.69 -18.01
C ALA A 132 11.51 -0.14 -17.44
N GLU A 133 11.54 1.00 -16.73
CA GLU A 133 10.36 1.64 -16.14
C GLU A 133 9.35 2.19 -17.15
N SER A 134 9.76 2.51 -18.38
CA SER A 134 8.85 3.03 -19.42
C SER A 134 8.25 1.93 -20.31
N LYS A 135 8.61 0.67 -20.10
CA LYS A 135 8.13 -0.46 -20.91
C LYS A 135 6.86 -1.11 -20.34
N PRO A 136 6.01 -1.75 -21.15
CA PRO A 136 4.89 -2.54 -20.64
C PRO A 136 5.33 -3.62 -19.65
N ALA A 137 4.46 -3.92 -18.68
CA ALA A 137 4.72 -5.00 -17.73
C ALA A 137 4.62 -6.36 -18.41
N ARG A 138 5.48 -7.31 -18.00
CA ARG A 138 5.37 -8.70 -18.42
C ARG A 138 4.14 -9.35 -17.76
N PRO A 139 3.29 -10.07 -18.51
CA PRO A 139 2.21 -10.86 -17.94
C PRO A 139 2.72 -11.86 -16.91
N ASP A 140 1.88 -12.15 -15.92
CA ASP A 140 2.20 -13.09 -14.85
C ASP A 140 2.25 -14.53 -15.42
N ALA A 141 3.14 -15.36 -14.87
CA ALA A 141 3.22 -16.76 -15.27
C ALA A 141 2.00 -17.52 -14.71
N VAL A 142 1.56 -18.56 -15.42
CA VAL A 142 0.48 -19.43 -14.91
C VAL A 142 0.91 -20.09 -13.60
N ASP A 143 2.11 -20.68 -13.61
CA ASP A 143 2.76 -21.22 -12.43
C ASP A 143 3.68 -20.16 -11.84
N MET A 144 3.14 -19.38 -10.91
CA MET A 144 3.85 -18.35 -10.17
C MET A 144 4.95 -18.97 -9.30
N GLU A 145 6.14 -18.38 -9.33
CA GLU A 145 7.24 -18.84 -8.50
C GLU A 145 6.95 -18.58 -7.02
N GLU A 146 7.50 -19.42 -6.12
CA GLU A 146 7.24 -19.33 -4.68
C GLU A 146 7.51 -17.92 -4.12
N TYR A 147 8.57 -17.25 -4.59
CA TYR A 147 8.89 -15.90 -4.14
C TYR A 147 7.83 -14.86 -4.55
N GLU A 148 7.14 -15.05 -5.67
CA GLU A 148 6.08 -14.13 -6.12
C GLU A 148 4.83 -14.32 -5.27
N MET A 149 4.51 -15.57 -4.96
CA MET A 149 3.42 -15.91 -4.05
C MET A 149 3.69 -15.39 -2.63
N GLU A 150 4.92 -15.55 -2.15
CA GLU A 150 5.35 -14.98 -0.87
C GLU A 150 5.24 -13.44 -0.89
N MET A 151 5.73 -12.79 -1.95
CA MET A 151 5.63 -11.35 -2.15
C MET A 151 4.17 -10.86 -2.09
N LEU A 152 3.25 -11.53 -2.80
CA LEU A 152 1.82 -11.19 -2.78
C LEU A 152 1.21 -11.38 -1.40
N SER A 153 1.54 -12.48 -0.70
CA SER A 153 1.04 -12.76 0.64
C SER A 153 1.50 -11.69 1.64
N GLU A 154 2.76 -11.28 1.55
CA GLU A 154 3.32 -10.23 2.39
C GLU A 154 2.68 -8.87 2.09
N ALA A 155 2.53 -8.52 0.81
CA ALA A 155 1.86 -7.30 0.40
C ALA A 155 0.43 -7.24 0.96
N ARG A 156 -0.36 -8.31 0.81
CA ARG A 156 -1.72 -8.42 1.38
C ARG A 156 -1.71 -8.22 2.89
N ALA A 157 -0.84 -8.91 3.63
CA ALA A 157 -0.77 -8.81 5.08
C ALA A 157 -0.38 -7.39 5.55
N ARG A 158 0.58 -6.76 4.88
CA ARG A 158 1.04 -5.40 5.21
C ARG A 158 0.01 -4.34 4.85
N LEU A 159 -0.70 -4.49 3.73
CA LEU A 159 -1.78 -3.59 3.32
C LEU A 159 -3.01 -3.72 4.24
N GLY A 160 -3.35 -4.93 4.70
CA GLY A 160 -4.43 -5.14 5.67
C GLY A 160 -4.12 -4.66 7.09
N ASN A 161 -2.84 -4.56 7.47
CA ASN A 161 -2.46 -4.14 8.81
C ASN A 161 -2.50 -2.61 9.00
N THR A 162 -3.35 -2.15 9.92
CA THR A 162 -3.46 -0.73 10.35
C THR A 162 -3.02 -0.52 11.80
N ARG A 163 -2.79 -1.60 12.57
CA ARG A 163 -2.54 -1.54 14.01
C ARG A 163 -1.05 -1.54 14.34
N GLY A 164 -0.63 -0.59 15.17
CA GLY A 164 0.73 -0.53 15.71
C GLY A 164 1.01 -1.53 16.83
N LYS A 165 2.27 -1.60 17.28
CA LYS A 165 2.74 -2.54 18.32
C LYS A 165 1.92 -2.45 19.62
N LYS A 166 1.67 -1.23 20.11
CA LYS A 166 0.90 -0.98 21.36
C LYS A 166 -0.54 -1.47 21.25
N ALA A 167 -1.20 -1.23 20.11
CA ALA A 167 -2.57 -1.67 19.88
C ALA A 167 -2.67 -3.21 19.80
N LYS A 168 -1.72 -3.87 19.15
CA LYS A 168 -1.66 -5.35 19.10
C LYS A 168 -1.38 -5.95 20.47
N ARG A 169 -0.42 -5.40 21.21
CA ARG A 169 -0.10 -5.83 22.58
C ARG A 169 -1.31 -5.71 23.51
N ARG A 170 -1.98 -4.55 23.53
CA ARG A 170 -3.18 -4.35 24.35
C ARG A 170 -4.32 -5.30 24.00
N ALA A 171 -4.52 -5.65 22.72
CA ALA A 171 -5.51 -6.66 22.36
C ALA A 171 -5.16 -8.05 22.89
N ARG A 172 -3.90 -8.47 22.79
CA ARG A 172 -3.45 -9.74 23.38
C ARG A 172 -3.62 -9.75 24.89
N GLU A 173 -3.25 -8.67 25.57
CA GLU A 173 -3.44 -8.53 27.02
C GLU A 173 -4.92 -8.65 27.41
N ARG A 174 -5.85 -8.03 26.66
CA ARG A 174 -7.29 -8.19 26.89
C ARG A 174 -7.78 -9.63 26.69
N LEU A 175 -7.32 -10.30 25.64
CA LEU A 175 -7.66 -11.71 25.39
C LEU A 175 -7.15 -12.62 26.51
N ILE A 176 -5.92 -12.40 26.97
CA ILE A 176 -5.32 -13.14 28.09
C ILE A 176 -6.06 -12.85 29.39
N GLN A 177 -6.47 -11.60 29.63
CA GLN A 177 -7.24 -11.22 30.81
C GLN A 177 -8.60 -11.92 30.82
N GLU A 178 -9.29 -11.98 29.68
CA GLU A 178 -10.57 -12.66 29.55
C GLU A 178 -10.42 -14.17 29.69
N ALA A 179 -9.41 -14.77 29.06
CA ALA A 179 -9.13 -16.20 29.21
C ALA A 179 -8.83 -16.57 30.67
N THR A 180 -7.99 -15.77 31.35
CA THR A 180 -7.70 -15.94 32.78
C THR A 180 -8.98 -15.79 33.63
N ARG A 181 -9.84 -14.82 33.31
CA ARG A 181 -11.13 -14.62 34.00
C ARG A 181 -12.02 -15.84 33.84
N VAL A 182 -12.21 -16.34 32.63
CA VAL A 182 -13.02 -17.53 32.33
C VAL A 182 -12.47 -18.76 33.05
N ALA A 183 -11.15 -19.00 32.99
CA ALA A 183 -10.52 -20.11 33.69
C ALA A 183 -10.71 -20.03 35.21
N SER A 184 -10.57 -18.82 35.79
CA SER A 184 -10.78 -18.62 37.23
C SER A 184 -12.25 -18.86 37.65
N LEU A 185 -13.20 -18.47 36.79
CA LEU A 185 -14.63 -18.69 37.01
C LEU A 185 -14.98 -20.18 36.90
N GLN A 186 -14.42 -20.88 35.92
CA GLN A 186 -14.59 -22.31 35.77
C GLN A 186 -14.06 -23.05 37.01
N LYS A 187 -12.83 -22.75 37.44
CA LYS A 187 -12.26 -23.32 38.67
C LYS A 187 -13.16 -23.08 39.89
N ARG A 188 -13.69 -21.86 40.04
CA ARG A 188 -14.58 -21.55 41.17
C ARG A 188 -15.89 -22.35 41.09
N ARG A 189 -16.49 -22.47 39.90
CA ARG A 189 -17.70 -23.28 39.70
C ARG A 189 -17.48 -24.74 40.05
N GLU A 190 -16.33 -25.31 39.66
CA GLU A 190 -15.99 -26.70 39.98
C GLU A 190 -15.81 -26.91 41.50
N LEU A 191 -15.18 -25.95 42.20
CA LEU A 191 -15.07 -25.99 43.66
C LEU A 191 -16.42 -25.85 44.35
N GLU A 192 -17.25 -24.89 43.94
CA GLU A 192 -18.61 -24.70 44.45
C GLU A 192 -19.48 -25.95 44.22
N ALA A 193 -19.39 -26.57 43.04
CA ALA A 193 -20.10 -27.82 42.72
C ALA A 193 -19.64 -29.00 43.57
N ALA A 194 -18.36 -29.04 43.96
CA ALA A 194 -17.82 -30.01 44.91
C ALA A 194 -18.13 -29.68 46.38
N GLY A 195 -18.83 -28.57 46.65
CA GLY A 195 -19.16 -28.11 48.00
C GLY A 195 -17.98 -27.50 48.77
N VAL A 196 -16.90 -27.13 48.08
CA VAL A 196 -15.70 -26.53 48.68
C VAL A 196 -15.75 -25.02 48.52
N ASP A 197 -15.84 -24.29 49.64
CA ASP A 197 -15.73 -22.83 49.64
C ASP A 197 -14.26 -22.40 49.45
N ASP A 198 -13.98 -21.68 48.37
CA ASP A 198 -12.66 -21.16 48.00
C ASP A 198 -12.20 -19.99 48.89
N GLY A 199 -13.07 -19.44 49.75
CA GLY A 199 -12.69 -18.50 50.82
C GLY A 199 -11.93 -17.26 50.36
N LYS A 200 -11.93 -16.94 49.06
CA LYS A 200 -11.18 -15.83 48.47
C LYS A 200 -11.69 -14.52 49.05
N ARG A 201 -10.98 -13.99 50.05
CA ARG A 201 -11.20 -12.66 50.61
C ARG A 201 -11.10 -11.61 49.50
N ARG A 202 -12.13 -10.77 49.35
CA ARG A 202 -12.10 -9.59 48.46
C ARG A 202 -10.81 -8.82 48.78
N ASN A 203 -9.94 -8.69 47.79
CA ASN A 203 -8.63 -8.08 47.99
C ASN A 203 -8.84 -6.61 48.40
N SER A 204 -8.62 -6.30 49.67
CA SER A 204 -8.94 -5.02 50.33
C SER A 204 -8.09 -3.83 49.84
N LYS A 205 -7.15 -4.04 48.92
CA LYS A 205 -6.30 -2.99 48.34
C LYS A 205 -6.76 -2.61 46.92
N ARG A 206 -8.04 -2.32 46.73
CA ARG A 206 -8.51 -1.73 45.47
C ARG A 206 -8.40 -0.21 45.54
N LYS A 207 -7.57 0.36 44.65
CA LYS A 207 -7.48 1.80 44.44
C LYS A 207 -8.61 2.19 43.48
N GLY A 208 -9.77 2.63 44.01
CA GLY A 208 -10.92 3.04 43.20
C GLY A 208 -12.27 2.74 43.85
N ILE A 209 -13.35 3.15 43.18
CA ILE A 209 -14.74 2.97 43.64
C ILE A 209 -15.19 1.53 43.35
N ASP A 210 -15.87 0.92 44.31
CA ASP A 210 -16.48 -0.40 44.13
C ASP A 210 -17.90 -0.25 43.58
N TYR A 211 -18.02 -0.32 42.26
CA TYR A 211 -19.26 -0.20 41.51
C TYR A 211 -20.35 -1.22 41.92
N ASN A 212 -19.99 -2.32 42.59
CA ASN A 212 -20.97 -3.30 43.06
C ASN A 212 -21.44 -3.04 44.50
N ALA A 213 -20.72 -2.24 45.29
CA ALA A 213 -21.03 -1.98 46.69
C ALA A 213 -21.79 -0.67 46.90
N GLU A 214 -21.53 0.33 46.06
CA GLU A 214 -22.13 1.66 46.16
C GLU A 214 -22.42 2.24 44.78
N ILE A 215 -23.34 3.19 44.70
CA ILE A 215 -23.62 3.96 43.48
C ILE A 215 -22.53 5.04 43.36
N PRO A 216 -21.59 4.93 42.41
CA PRO A 216 -20.53 5.92 42.26
C PRO A 216 -21.11 7.28 41.89
N PHE A 217 -20.69 8.32 42.61
CA PHE A 217 -21.11 9.70 42.34
C PHE A 217 -22.64 9.89 42.31
N GLU A 218 -23.35 9.21 43.21
CA GLU A 218 -24.80 9.34 43.34
C GLU A 218 -25.20 10.82 43.50
N LYS A 219 -26.06 11.29 42.58
CA LYS A 219 -26.76 12.57 42.72
C LYS A 219 -28.22 12.25 42.99
N ARG A 220 -28.65 12.49 44.22
CA ARG A 220 -30.06 12.33 44.59
C ARG A 220 -30.92 13.29 43.77
N ALA A 221 -32.07 12.81 43.33
CA ALA A 221 -33.05 13.66 42.67
C ALA A 221 -33.42 14.79 43.64
N PRO A 222 -33.44 16.06 43.18
CA PRO A 222 -33.89 17.15 44.02
C PRO A 222 -35.35 16.94 44.41
N ALA A 223 -35.72 17.31 45.63
CA ALA A 223 -37.09 17.18 46.11
C ALA A 223 -38.04 17.99 45.22
N GLY A 224 -39.07 17.33 44.69
CA GLY A 224 -40.11 17.95 43.86
C GLY A 224 -41.31 18.41 44.67
N PHE A 225 -42.31 18.97 43.98
CA PHE A 225 -43.59 19.41 44.58
C PHE A 225 -44.53 18.25 44.95
N TYR A 226 -44.27 17.04 44.45
CA TYR A 226 -45.11 15.85 44.66
C TYR A 226 -44.39 14.85 45.58
N ASP A 227 -45.15 14.19 46.46
CA ASP A 227 -44.64 13.13 47.34
C ASP A 227 -44.43 11.83 46.54
N THR A 228 -43.19 11.30 46.59
CA THR A 228 -42.79 10.06 45.91
C THR A 228 -42.64 8.86 46.86
N ALA A 229 -42.94 9.02 48.15
CA ALA A 229 -42.68 7.99 49.16
C ALA A 229 -43.41 6.65 48.89
N ASP A 230 -44.62 6.70 48.32
CA ASP A 230 -45.37 5.48 47.96
C ASP A 230 -44.77 4.73 46.76
N GLU A 231 -44.16 5.45 45.82
CA GLU A 231 -43.48 4.84 44.68
C GLU A 231 -42.15 4.22 45.11
N ASP A 232 -41.40 4.89 45.99
CA ASP A 232 -40.13 4.38 46.52
C ASP A 232 -40.34 3.12 47.38
N ARG A 233 -41.44 3.07 48.17
CA ARG A 233 -41.83 1.88 48.93
C ARG A 233 -42.14 0.66 48.07
N ARG A 234 -42.61 0.86 46.83
CA ARG A 234 -42.91 -0.24 45.89
C ARG A 234 -41.68 -0.74 45.13
N ARG A 235 -40.61 0.05 45.08
CA ARG A 235 -39.37 -0.25 44.33
C ARG A 235 -38.33 -1.02 45.15
N HIS A 236 -38.41 -0.95 46.47
CA HIS A 236 -37.54 -1.66 47.40
C HIS A 236 -38.15 -2.99 47.84
#